data_AF-A0ABC9FN64-F1
#
_entry.id   AF-A0ABC9FN64-F1
#
_cell.length_a   1.000
_cell.length_b   1.000
_cell.length_c   1.000
_cell.angle_alpha   90.00
_cell.angle_beta   90.00
_cell.angle_gamma   90.00
#
_symmetry.space_group_name_H-M   'P 1'
#
loop_
_entity.id
_entity.type
_entity.pdbx_description
1 polymer ?
#
loop_
_entity_poly.entity_id
_entity_poly.type
_entity_poly.pdbx_seq_one_letter_code
_entity_poly.pdbx_strand_id
1 'polypeptide(L)'
;MLSEKKRWKRGGEWDLLGTIPSLRGSAFFNEMLHLIVSPSSTGPEMIVAIDGKENECRVISSWLENRGFPVFVGQSKGLLHCISVSGPADGNSCNTAELSIWVLEDYYDSEVWNLKHTVNFLELFGRTCQFGSDYNVATIHPDQNVVFFVQHWDYKLISYDMDTKEVNALCNVACDYGHIIPYFPYFSKSPALSKKN
;
A
#
# COMPACT_ATOMS: atom_id res chain seq x y z
N MET A 1 16.63 -16.06 -18.16
CA MET A 1 17.54 -14.95 -17.84
C MET A 1 17.22 -14.52 -16.43
N LEU A 2 18.14 -14.71 -15.49
CA LEU A 2 17.95 -14.40 -14.08
C LEU A 2 17.92 -12.88 -13.90
N SER A 3 16.81 -12.35 -13.40
CA SER A 3 16.70 -10.94 -13.01
C SER A 3 17.63 -10.67 -11.83
N GLU A 4 18.63 -9.82 -12.01
CA GLU A 4 19.51 -9.38 -10.93
C GLU A 4 18.71 -8.64 -9.85
N LYS A 5 18.71 -9.17 -8.62
CA LYS A 5 18.22 -8.48 -7.43
C LYS A 5 19.06 -7.22 -7.22
N LYS A 6 18.57 -6.04 -7.63
CA LYS A 6 19.26 -4.76 -7.42
C LYS A 6 19.19 -4.36 -5.94
N ARG A 7 20.27 -4.62 -5.20
CA ARG A 7 20.49 -4.14 -3.82
C ARG A 7 20.90 -2.67 -3.84
N TRP A 8 20.32 -1.86 -2.96
CA TRP A 8 20.67 -0.44 -2.80
C TRP A 8 21.74 -0.24 -1.74
N LYS A 9 22.68 0.68 -1.99
CA LYS A 9 23.63 1.20 -0.99
C LYS A 9 23.58 2.72 -0.98
N ARG A 10 23.72 3.31 0.20
CA ARG A 10 23.79 4.77 0.42
C ARG A 10 24.98 5.36 -0.36
N GLY A 11 24.78 6.48 -1.07
CA GLY A 11 25.81 7.16 -1.88
C GLY A 11 25.90 6.76 -3.35
N GLY A 12 24.91 6.03 -3.88
CA GLY A 12 24.78 5.72 -5.31
C GLY A 12 23.92 6.74 -6.08
N GLU A 13 23.70 6.48 -7.37
CA GLU A 13 22.96 7.33 -8.32
C GLU A 13 21.51 7.69 -7.89
N TRP A 14 20.97 7.04 -6.85
CA TRP A 14 19.70 7.41 -6.22
C TRP A 14 19.82 7.43 -4.69
N ASP A 15 20.29 8.57 -4.19
CA ASP A 15 20.33 8.87 -2.77
C ASP A 15 18.91 9.03 -2.20
N LEU A 16 18.66 8.45 -1.01
CA LEU A 16 17.42 8.62 -0.23
C LEU A 16 17.08 10.09 0.05
N LEU A 17 18.06 11.00 -0.04
CA LEU A 17 17.86 12.45 0.11
C LEU A 17 16.92 13.06 -0.95
N GLY A 18 16.70 12.38 -2.08
CA GLY A 18 15.72 12.79 -3.10
C GLY A 18 14.41 12.00 -3.12
N THR A 19 14.21 11.03 -2.22
CA THR A 19 13.02 10.15 -2.29
C THR A 19 11.99 10.55 -1.24
N ILE A 20 10.74 10.77 -1.67
CA ILE A 20 9.65 11.17 -0.78
C ILE A 20 8.80 9.93 -0.42
N PRO A 21 8.65 9.59 0.87
CA PRO A 21 7.75 8.52 1.29
C PRO A 21 6.29 8.93 1.09
N SER A 22 5.51 8.05 0.49
CA SER A 22 4.08 8.24 0.32
C SER A 22 3.32 7.89 1.60
N LEU A 23 2.25 8.63 1.90
CA LEU A 23 1.33 8.32 3.01
C LEU A 23 0.30 7.22 2.64
N ARG A 24 0.52 6.50 1.54
CA ARG A 24 -0.34 5.44 0.97
C ARG A 24 -0.09 4.09 1.63
N GLY A 25 -0.22 4.07 2.95
CA GLY A 25 -0.02 2.88 3.76
C GLY A 25 1.45 2.55 4.00
N SER A 26 1.67 1.72 5.02
CA SER A 26 2.96 1.15 5.38
C SER A 26 2.74 -0.21 6.03
N ALA A 27 3.73 -1.08 5.93
CA ALA A 27 3.69 -2.39 6.57
C ALA A 27 5.03 -2.75 7.19
N PHE A 28 5.02 -3.10 8.47
CA PHE A 28 6.17 -3.74 9.09
C PHE A 28 6.03 -5.24 8.91
N PHE A 29 6.84 -5.81 8.02
CA PHE A 29 6.79 -7.22 7.67
C PHE A 29 8.22 -7.75 7.60
N ASN A 30 8.46 -8.90 8.21
CA ASN A 30 9.75 -9.59 8.11
C ASN A 30 10.96 -8.71 8.51
N GLU A 31 10.82 -8.02 9.65
CA GLU A 31 11.80 -7.05 10.20
C GLU A 31 12.07 -5.80 9.35
N MET A 32 11.36 -5.60 8.25
CA MET A 32 11.53 -4.47 7.36
C MET A 32 10.26 -3.62 7.26
N LEU A 33 10.47 -2.31 7.17
CA LEU A 33 9.41 -1.35 6.90
C LEU A 33 9.21 -1.24 5.39
N HIS A 34 7.99 -1.53 4.94
CA HIS A 34 7.58 -1.44 3.54
C HIS A 34 6.80 -0.16 3.30
N LEU A 35 7.25 0.61 2.30
CA LEU A 35 6.68 1.91 1.94
C LEU A 35 6.58 2.05 0.43
N ILE A 36 5.59 2.81 -0.03
CA ILE A 36 5.58 3.35 -1.38
C ILE A 36 6.44 4.61 -1.39
N VAL A 37 7.32 4.72 -2.37
CA VAL A 37 8.24 5.86 -2.52
C VAL A 37 8.21 6.41 -3.95
N SER A 38 8.26 7.73 -4.04
CA SER A 38 8.33 8.46 -5.31
C SER A 38 9.74 9.06 -5.47
N PRO A 39 10.53 8.66 -6.49
CA PRO A 39 11.84 9.25 -6.74
C PRO A 39 11.69 10.68 -7.28
N SER A 40 12.47 11.64 -6.77
CA SER A 40 12.38 13.07 -7.15
C SER A 40 12.64 13.39 -8.63
N SER A 41 13.29 12.50 -9.37
CA SER A 41 13.89 12.80 -10.68
C SER A 41 13.51 11.78 -11.74
N THR A 42 12.21 11.61 -12.00
CA THR A 42 11.65 10.84 -13.14
C THR A 42 11.83 9.31 -13.06
N GLY A 43 11.06 8.66 -12.19
CA GLY A 43 10.84 7.22 -12.18
C GLY A 43 9.44 6.86 -11.68
N PRO A 44 8.91 5.67 -12.00
CA PRO A 44 7.63 5.23 -11.46
C PRO A 44 7.69 5.12 -9.92
N GLU A 45 6.55 5.22 -9.26
CA GLU A 45 6.47 4.90 -7.84
C GLU A 45 6.86 3.44 -7.60
N MET A 46 7.62 3.22 -6.53
CA MET A 46 8.16 1.91 -6.17
C MET A 46 7.75 1.52 -4.75
N ILE A 47 7.72 0.22 -4.48
CA ILE A 47 7.62 -0.31 -3.12
C ILE A 47 9.03 -0.69 -2.68
N VAL A 48 9.45 -0.14 -1.55
CA VAL A 48 10.74 -0.42 -0.94
C VAL A 48 10.57 -1.08 0.41
N ALA A 49 11.48 -2.00 0.72
CA ALA A 49 11.68 -2.58 2.04
C ALA A 49 12.93 -1.93 2.67
N ILE A 50 12.79 -1.37 3.87
CA ILE A 50 13.84 -0.67 4.59
C ILE A 50 14.18 -1.45 5.86
N ASP A 51 15.43 -1.86 5.98
CA ASP A 51 15.97 -2.43 7.21
C ASP A 51 16.46 -1.32 8.15
N GLY A 52 15.81 -1.21 9.31
CA GLY A 52 16.16 -0.23 10.33
C GLY A 52 17.47 -0.50 11.07
N LYS A 53 18.01 -1.73 11.01
CA LYS A 53 19.26 -2.11 11.69
C LYS A 53 20.47 -1.86 10.80
N GLU A 54 20.40 -2.29 9.54
CA GLU A 54 21.55 -2.26 8.62
C GLU A 54 21.56 -1.04 7.69
N ASN A 55 20.54 -0.17 7.75
CA ASN A 55 20.34 0.94 6.80
C ASN A 55 20.34 0.47 5.32
N GLU A 56 20.04 -0.81 5.08
CA GLU A 56 19.90 -1.37 3.74
C GLU A 56 18.45 -1.16 3.25
N CYS A 57 18.32 -0.86 1.96
CA CYS A 57 17.04 -0.71 1.28
C CYS A 57 16.98 -1.70 0.11
N ARG A 58 15.82 -2.32 -0.10
CA ARG A 58 15.57 -3.21 -1.24
C ARG A 58 14.32 -2.74 -1.96
N VAL A 59 14.42 -2.52 -3.28
CA VAL A 59 13.22 -2.33 -4.12
C VAL A 59 12.59 -3.70 -4.30
N ILE A 60 11.32 -3.81 -3.91
CA ILE A 60 10.54 -5.03 -3.96
C ILE A 60 9.35 -4.87 -4.88
N SER A 61 9.35 -3.95 -5.85
CA SER A 61 8.26 -3.70 -6.81
C SER A 61 8.64 -3.89 -8.28
N SER A 62 9.75 -4.57 -8.55
CA SER A 62 10.34 -4.63 -9.90
C SER A 62 9.44 -5.25 -10.98
N TRP A 63 8.46 -6.10 -10.63
CA TRP A 63 7.51 -6.67 -11.61
C TRP A 63 6.21 -5.84 -11.78
N LEU A 64 6.00 -4.78 -10.98
CA LEU A 64 4.83 -3.89 -11.16
C LEU A 64 4.97 -3.00 -12.40
N GLU A 65 6.10 -3.05 -13.09
CA GLU A 65 6.25 -2.48 -14.44
C GLU A 65 5.12 -2.99 -15.34
N ASN A 66 4.27 -2.08 -15.82
CA ASN A 66 3.05 -2.32 -16.61
C ASN A 66 1.82 -2.87 -15.87
N ARG A 67 1.83 -3.00 -14.53
CA ARG A 67 0.67 -3.46 -13.72
C ARG A 67 -0.07 -2.33 -12.99
N GLY A 68 0.11 -1.11 -13.51
CA GLY A 68 -0.49 0.10 -12.98
C GLY A 68 0.33 0.74 -11.87
N PHE A 69 -0.33 1.66 -11.16
CA PHE A 69 0.29 2.53 -10.18
C PHE A 69 -0.07 2.06 -8.76
N PRO A 70 0.91 1.87 -7.85
CA PRO A 70 0.64 1.43 -6.49
C PRO A 70 -0.06 2.53 -5.68
N VAL A 71 -1.22 2.22 -5.12
CA VAL A 71 -2.06 3.17 -4.38
C VAL A 71 -2.13 2.87 -2.89
N PHE A 72 -1.74 1.67 -2.47
CA PHE A 72 -1.66 1.29 -1.07
C PHE A 72 -0.72 0.10 -0.86
N VAL A 73 0.08 0.12 0.20
CA VAL A 73 0.81 -1.05 0.72
C VAL A 73 0.41 -1.32 2.17
N GLY A 74 0.16 -2.58 2.50
CA GLY A 74 -0.27 -2.99 3.83
C GLY A 74 -0.01 -4.46 4.08
N GLN A 75 -0.44 -4.94 5.26
CA GLN A 75 -0.32 -6.35 5.64
C GLN A 75 -1.69 -6.92 5.95
N SER A 76 -1.97 -8.12 5.43
CA SER A 76 -3.14 -8.91 5.80
C SER A 76 -2.76 -10.39 5.85
N LYS A 77 -3.29 -11.13 6.82
CA LYS A 77 -3.05 -12.56 7.07
C LYS A 77 -1.57 -12.93 7.10
N GLY A 78 -0.74 -12.04 7.65
CA GLY A 78 0.71 -12.22 7.75
C GLY A 78 1.46 -12.06 6.42
N LEU A 79 0.80 -11.62 5.35
CA LEU A 79 1.41 -11.42 4.02
C LEU A 79 1.36 -9.95 3.60
N LEU A 80 2.36 -9.53 2.82
CA LEU A 80 2.41 -8.18 2.28
C LEU A 80 1.44 -8.06 1.10
N HIS A 81 0.59 -7.04 1.15
CA HIS A 81 -0.42 -6.73 0.15
C HIS A 81 -0.14 -5.37 -0.50
N CYS A 82 -0.43 -5.28 -1.79
CA CYS A 82 -0.32 -4.07 -2.59
C CYS A 82 -1.60 -3.91 -3.38
N ILE A 83 -2.14 -2.70 -3.36
CA ILE A 83 -3.24 -2.32 -4.21
C ILE A 83 -2.68 -1.43 -5.31
N SER A 84 -3.02 -1.74 -6.56
CA SER A 84 -2.69 -0.90 -7.71
C SER A 84 -3.94 -0.53 -8.50
N VAL A 85 -3.86 0.58 -9.22
CA VAL A 85 -4.89 1.01 -10.17
C VAL A 85 -4.31 1.03 -11.58
N SER A 86 -5.09 0.59 -12.56
CA SER A 86 -4.67 0.62 -13.97
C SER A 86 -4.63 2.06 -14.48
N GLY A 87 -3.51 2.52 -15.03
CA GLY A 87 -3.38 3.89 -15.52
C GLY A 87 -1.93 4.29 -15.78
N PRO A 88 -1.67 5.39 -16.49
CA PRO A 88 -0.32 5.93 -16.64
C PRO A 88 0.23 6.36 -15.28
N ALA A 89 1.56 6.22 -15.14
CA ALA A 89 2.28 6.46 -13.89
C ALA A 89 2.25 7.93 -13.41
N ASP A 90 1.71 8.85 -14.22
CA ASP A 90 1.55 10.26 -13.87
C ASP A 90 0.33 10.54 -12.97
N GLY A 91 -0.52 9.53 -12.73
CA GLY A 91 -1.71 9.65 -11.88
C GLY A 91 -2.78 10.61 -12.42
N ASN A 92 -2.61 11.13 -13.64
CA ASN A 92 -3.37 12.26 -14.16
C ASN A 92 -4.37 11.85 -15.26
N SER A 93 -4.35 10.59 -15.69
CA SER A 93 -5.34 10.05 -16.63
C SER A 93 -6.54 9.44 -15.92
N CYS A 94 -7.71 9.92 -16.31
CA CYS A 94 -9.04 9.53 -15.88
C CYS A 94 -9.52 8.14 -16.35
N ASN A 95 -8.64 7.32 -16.95
CA ASN A 95 -9.00 6.01 -17.49
C ASN A 95 -8.75 4.85 -16.50
N THR A 96 -8.55 5.14 -15.21
CA THR A 96 -8.48 4.11 -14.17
C THR A 96 -9.86 3.44 -14.06
N ALA A 97 -9.96 2.20 -14.54
CA ALA A 97 -11.23 1.46 -14.59
C ALA A 97 -11.35 0.42 -13.47
N GLU A 98 -10.21 -0.02 -12.92
CA GLU A 98 -10.17 -1.14 -11.99
C GLU A 98 -9.06 -1.02 -10.96
N LEU A 99 -9.28 -1.71 -9.85
CA LEU A 99 -8.36 -1.90 -8.75
C LEU A 99 -7.91 -3.36 -8.74
N SER A 100 -6.60 -3.56 -8.65
CA SER A 100 -5.97 -4.88 -8.54
C SER A 100 -5.29 -5.02 -7.19
N ILE A 101 -5.44 -6.19 -6.57
CA ILE A 101 -4.89 -6.54 -5.26
C ILE A 101 -3.90 -7.68 -5.43
N TRP A 102 -2.66 -7.38 -5.07
CA TRP A 102 -1.52 -8.26 -5.22
C TRP A 102 -1.04 -8.71 -3.85
N VAL A 103 -0.61 -9.96 -3.76
CA VAL A 103 -0.04 -10.54 -2.53
C VAL A 103 1.34 -11.10 -2.82
N LEU A 104 2.29 -10.76 -1.95
CA LEU A 104 3.64 -11.30 -1.96
C LEU A 104 3.68 -12.55 -1.08
N GLU A 105 3.66 -13.73 -1.71
CA GLU A 105 3.65 -15.02 -1.00
C GLU A 105 5.06 -15.54 -0.70
N ASP A 106 6.00 -15.34 -1.62
CA ASP A 106 7.38 -15.86 -1.52
C ASP A 106 8.40 -14.73 -1.33
N TYR A 107 8.48 -14.18 -0.12
CA TYR A 107 9.24 -12.96 0.16
C TYR A 107 10.76 -13.05 -0.12
N TYR A 108 11.37 -14.20 0.17
CA TYR A 108 12.83 -14.36 0.12
C TYR A 108 13.33 -14.95 -1.20
N ASP A 109 12.63 -15.94 -1.74
CA ASP A 109 13.12 -16.73 -2.87
C ASP A 109 12.86 -15.99 -4.18
N SER A 110 11.58 -15.81 -4.51
CA SER A 110 11.15 -15.38 -5.84
C SER A 110 10.63 -13.94 -5.88
N GLU A 111 10.26 -13.36 -4.74
CA GLU A 111 9.61 -12.05 -4.64
C GLU A 111 8.39 -11.96 -5.59
N VAL A 112 7.70 -13.08 -5.80
CA VAL A 112 6.59 -13.15 -6.75
C VAL A 112 5.33 -12.60 -6.11
N TRP A 113 4.75 -11.62 -6.79
CA TRP A 113 3.44 -11.11 -6.44
C TRP A 113 2.37 -11.72 -7.31
N ASN A 114 1.40 -12.32 -6.62
CA ASN A 114 0.29 -13.00 -7.22
C ASN A 114 -0.94 -12.08 -7.18
N LEU A 115 -1.61 -11.95 -8.33
CA LEU A 115 -2.90 -11.26 -8.40
C LEU A 115 -3.91 -12.10 -7.64
N LYS A 116 -4.51 -11.56 -6.59
CA LYS A 116 -5.56 -12.24 -5.83
C LYS A 116 -6.95 -11.77 -6.21
N HIS A 117 -7.08 -10.49 -6.51
CA HIS A 117 -8.38 -9.90 -6.76
C HIS A 117 -8.30 -8.73 -7.73
N THR A 118 -9.33 -8.58 -8.55
CA THR A 118 -9.56 -7.40 -9.39
C THR A 118 -11.02 -7.01 -9.29
N VAL A 119 -11.29 -5.72 -9.16
CA VAL A 119 -12.64 -5.16 -9.09
C VAL A 119 -12.74 -3.87 -9.90
N ASN A 120 -13.82 -3.73 -10.67
CA ASN A 120 -14.07 -2.50 -11.43
C ASN A 120 -14.63 -1.41 -10.52
N PHE A 121 -14.32 -0.13 -10.80
CA PHE A 121 -14.88 0.99 -10.04
C PHE A 121 -16.40 1.12 -10.13
N LEU A 122 -17.02 0.73 -11.24
CA LEU A 122 -18.48 0.67 -11.32
C LEU A 122 -19.07 -0.36 -10.35
N GLU A 123 -18.39 -1.48 -10.13
CA GLU A 123 -18.82 -2.49 -9.16
C GLU A 123 -18.56 -2.04 -7.72
N LEU A 124 -17.39 -1.45 -7.46
CA LEU A 124 -16.96 -1.03 -6.12
C LEU A 124 -17.64 0.25 -5.63
N PHE A 125 -17.77 1.24 -6.50
CA PHE A 125 -18.22 2.59 -6.16
C PHE A 125 -19.54 2.98 -6.85
N GLY A 126 -20.05 2.19 -7.79
CA GLY A 126 -21.23 2.54 -8.59
C GLY A 126 -20.97 3.63 -9.63
N ARG A 127 -19.71 4.07 -9.80
CA ARG A 127 -19.31 5.18 -10.68
C ARG A 127 -17.82 5.08 -11.01
N THR A 128 -17.40 5.77 -12.07
CA THR A 128 -15.98 6.01 -12.30
C THR A 128 -15.43 6.96 -11.23
N CYS A 129 -14.22 6.68 -10.76
CA CYS A 129 -13.53 7.43 -9.71
C CYS A 129 -12.05 7.54 -10.04
N GLN A 130 -11.41 8.61 -9.58
CA GLN A 130 -9.96 8.78 -9.62
C GLN A 130 -9.37 8.64 -8.22
N PHE A 131 -8.33 7.82 -8.09
CA PHE A 131 -7.59 7.69 -6.83
C PHE A 131 -6.94 9.02 -6.43
N GLY A 132 -6.95 9.33 -5.13
CA GLY A 132 -6.43 10.58 -4.55
C GLY A 132 -7.41 11.75 -4.63
N SER A 133 -8.16 11.89 -5.74
CA SER A 133 -9.15 12.96 -5.91
C SER A 133 -10.54 12.57 -5.40
N ASP A 134 -11.07 11.45 -5.86
CA ASP A 134 -12.43 11.00 -5.51
C ASP A 134 -12.44 10.06 -4.31
N TYR A 135 -11.36 9.30 -4.11
CA TYR A 135 -11.25 8.36 -3.01
C TYR A 135 -9.80 8.09 -2.61
N ASN A 136 -9.62 7.59 -1.38
CA ASN A 136 -8.36 7.03 -0.89
C ASN A 136 -8.57 5.64 -0.28
N VAL A 137 -7.52 4.82 -0.32
CA VAL A 137 -7.49 3.57 0.46
C VAL A 137 -7.11 3.93 1.90
N ALA A 138 -7.96 3.59 2.86
CA ALA A 138 -7.71 3.83 4.27
C ALA A 138 -6.79 2.76 4.86
N THR A 139 -7.17 1.50 4.70
CA THR A 139 -6.39 0.36 5.23
C THR A 139 -6.89 -0.98 4.65
N ILE A 140 -6.12 -2.04 4.86
CA ILE A 140 -6.54 -3.43 4.67
C ILE A 140 -6.70 -4.07 6.05
N HIS A 141 -7.75 -4.86 6.25
CA HIS A 141 -7.96 -5.55 7.51
C HIS A 141 -6.82 -6.54 7.76
N PRO A 142 -6.20 -6.55 8.96
CA PRO A 142 -5.02 -7.38 9.23
C PRO A 142 -5.29 -8.87 9.15
N ASP A 143 -6.52 -9.32 9.43
CA ASP A 143 -6.88 -10.76 9.47
C ASP A 143 -7.95 -11.19 8.46
N GLN A 144 -8.57 -10.24 7.75
CA GLN A 144 -9.73 -10.49 6.89
C GLN A 144 -9.46 -9.95 5.49
N ASN A 145 -10.15 -10.51 4.51
CA ASN A 145 -10.06 -10.10 3.13
C ASN A 145 -10.90 -8.83 2.87
N VAL A 146 -10.73 -7.80 3.70
CA VAL A 146 -11.53 -6.57 3.67
C VAL A 146 -10.63 -5.37 3.45
N VAL A 147 -11.00 -4.50 2.50
CA VAL A 147 -10.34 -3.22 2.22
C VAL A 147 -11.25 -2.07 2.60
N PHE A 148 -10.71 -1.05 3.24
CA PHE A 148 -11.46 0.14 3.61
C PHE A 148 -11.09 1.33 2.72
N PHE A 149 -12.10 2.08 2.28
CA PHE A 149 -11.94 3.24 1.41
C PHE A 149 -12.64 4.46 2.00
N VAL A 150 -12.02 5.63 1.83
CA VAL A 150 -12.66 6.93 2.08
C VAL A 150 -13.15 7.48 0.75
N GLN A 151 -14.44 7.78 0.64
CA GLN A 151 -15.07 8.43 -0.49
C GLN A 151 -15.13 9.94 -0.22
N HIS A 152 -14.57 10.76 -1.10
CA HIS A 152 -14.51 12.21 -0.91
C HIS A 152 -15.79 12.93 -1.36
N TRP A 153 -16.56 12.34 -2.28
CA TRP A 153 -17.76 12.97 -2.83
C TRP A 153 -18.96 12.98 -1.87
N ASP A 154 -19.04 12.04 -0.93
CA ASP A 154 -20.10 11.97 0.09
C ASP A 154 -19.56 11.74 1.50
N TYR A 155 -18.24 11.85 1.68
CA TYR A 155 -17.53 11.72 2.95
C TYR A 155 -17.84 10.43 3.69
N LYS A 156 -17.91 9.29 2.99
CA LYS A 156 -18.16 7.99 3.62
C LYS A 156 -16.90 7.14 3.74
N LEU A 157 -16.80 6.45 4.87
CA LEU A 157 -15.94 5.29 5.02
C LEU A 157 -16.74 4.04 4.62
N ILE A 158 -16.23 3.31 3.63
CA ILE A 158 -16.81 2.05 3.19
C ILE A 158 -15.83 0.90 3.42
N SER A 159 -16.36 -0.31 3.57
CA SER A 159 -15.61 -1.56 3.50
C SER A 159 -15.99 -2.34 2.25
N TYR A 160 -15.02 -2.99 1.64
CA TYR A 160 -15.20 -3.94 0.57
C TYR A 160 -14.69 -5.31 1.01
N ASP A 161 -15.58 -6.29 1.08
CA ASP A 161 -15.23 -7.69 1.33
C ASP A 161 -14.88 -8.36 0.00
N MET A 162 -13.64 -8.83 -0.13
CA MET A 162 -13.16 -9.46 -1.37
C MET A 162 -13.72 -10.88 -1.57
N ASP A 163 -14.12 -11.57 -0.49
CA ASP A 163 -14.64 -12.94 -0.56
C ASP A 163 -16.11 -12.92 -1.03
N THR A 164 -16.93 -12.02 -0.47
CA THR A 164 -18.33 -11.88 -0.86
C THR A 164 -18.56 -10.90 -2.01
N LYS A 165 -17.55 -10.05 -2.31
CA LYS A 165 -17.64 -8.92 -3.24
C LYS A 165 -18.67 -7.87 -2.84
N GLU A 166 -18.98 -7.79 -1.54
CA GLU A 166 -19.96 -6.84 -1.01
C GLU A 166 -19.30 -5.53 -0.56
N VAL A 167 -20.02 -4.43 -0.79
CA VAL A 167 -19.64 -3.08 -0.36
C VAL A 167 -20.60 -2.64 0.74
N ASN A 168 -20.05 -2.26 1.88
CA ASN A 168 -20.83 -1.79 3.03
C ASN A 168 -20.39 -0.39 3.44
N ALA A 169 -21.35 0.52 3.61
CA ALA A 169 -21.10 1.84 4.19
C ALA A 169 -21.05 1.73 5.72
N LEU A 170 -19.98 2.24 6.33
CA LEU A 170 -19.74 2.12 7.77
C LEU A 170 -20.13 3.39 8.52
N CYS A 171 -19.58 4.52 8.13
CA CYS A 171 -19.84 5.81 8.77
C CYS A 171 -19.49 6.99 7.86
N ASN A 172 -19.93 8.18 8.28
CA ASN A 172 -19.51 9.43 7.66
C ASN A 172 -18.23 9.92 8.35
N VAL A 173 -17.28 10.40 7.55
CA VAL A 173 -16.02 10.99 8.01
C VAL A 173 -16.21 12.51 8.10
N ALA A 174 -15.78 13.11 9.20
CA ALA A 174 -16.09 14.51 9.51
C ALA A 174 -15.38 15.53 8.60
N CYS A 175 -14.34 15.12 7.87
CA CYS A 175 -13.64 15.95 6.89
C CYS A 175 -12.82 15.12 5.90
N ASP A 176 -12.35 15.79 4.86
CA ASP A 176 -11.49 15.27 3.79
C ASP A 176 -10.09 14.95 4.34
N TYR A 177 -9.97 13.85 5.07
CA TYR A 177 -8.66 13.35 5.48
C TYR A 177 -8.00 12.71 4.28
N GLY A 178 -6.97 13.36 3.73
CA GLY A 178 -6.17 12.80 2.65
C GLY A 178 -5.55 11.43 2.98
N HIS A 179 -5.34 11.10 4.26
CA HIS A 179 -4.83 9.81 4.71
C HIS A 179 -5.38 9.43 6.10
N ILE A 180 -5.92 8.22 6.24
CA ILE A 180 -6.25 7.61 7.53
C ILE A 180 -5.07 6.73 7.95
N ILE A 181 -4.48 7.02 9.10
CA ILE A 181 -3.41 6.19 9.66
C ILE A 181 -4.05 5.22 10.66
N PRO A 182 -4.04 3.90 10.41
CA PRO A 182 -4.53 2.94 11.40
C PRO A 182 -3.73 3.09 12.69
N TYR A 183 -4.43 3.24 13.81
CA TYR A 183 -3.80 3.29 15.11
C TYR A 183 -3.22 1.90 15.44
N PHE A 184 -1.90 1.80 15.48
CA PHE A 184 -1.23 0.61 16.00
C PHE A 184 -0.95 0.82 17.49
N PRO A 185 -1.63 0.12 18.41
CA PRO A 185 -1.32 0.16 19.83
C PRO A 185 -0.01 -0.59 20.12
N TYR A 186 1.13 -0.08 19.64
CA TYR A 186 2.44 -0.54 20.06
C TYR A 186 2.82 0.03 21.43
N PHE A 187 1.98 -0.20 22.43
CA PHE A 187 2.34 -0.05 23.85
C PHE A 187 1.51 -1.03 24.68
N SER A 188 1.81 -2.32 24.59
CA SER A 188 1.45 -3.24 25.66
C SER A 188 2.69 -3.98 26.15
N LYS A 189 3.14 -3.54 27.34
CA LYS A 189 4.18 -4.11 28.22
C LYS A 189 5.63 -3.97 27.77
N SER A 190 6.17 -2.76 27.94
CA SER A 190 7.57 -2.64 28.34
C SER A 190 7.74 -3.18 29.77
N PRO A 191 8.70 -4.10 30.04
CA PRO A 191 9.04 -4.52 31.41
C PRO A 191 9.52 -3.36 32.30
N ALA A 192 9.87 -2.22 31.70
CA ALA A 192 10.32 -1.02 32.40
C ALA A 192 9.23 -0.34 33.25
N LEU A 193 7.96 -0.76 33.13
CA LEU A 193 6.84 -0.29 33.97
C LEU A 193 6.34 -1.36 34.94
N SER A 194 7.12 -2.41 35.21
CA SER A 194 6.88 -3.22 36.41
C SER A 194 7.22 -2.36 37.64
N LYS A 195 6.21 -1.67 38.18
CA LYS A 195 6.28 -1.17 39.55
C LYS A 195 6.55 -2.39 40.42
N LYS A 196 7.74 -2.44 41.02
CA LYS A 196 8.01 -3.26 42.20
C LYS A 196 6.97 -2.86 43.25
N ASN A 197 6.01 -3.75 43.49
CA ASN A 197 5.26 -3.81 44.73
C ASN A 197 5.72 -5.07 45.46
#